data_AF-A0A497QRV9-F1
#
_entry.id   AF-A0A497QRV9-F1
#
_cell.length_a   1.000
_cell.length_b   1.000
_cell.length_c   1.000
_cell.angle_alpha   90.00
_cell.angle_beta   90.00
_cell.angle_gamma   90.00
#
_symmetry.space_group_name_H-M   'P 1'
#
loop_
_entity.id
_entity.type
_entity.pdbx_description
1 polymer ?
#
loop_
_entity_poly.entity_id
_entity_poly.type
_entity_poly.pdbx_seq_one_letter_code
_entity_poly.pdbx_strand_id
1 'polypeptide(L)'
;MERTVRKEVNKLFITKYNCAQTVLTLITKHMQLFSSSLPYLAAGLGGGVGGQGEVCGAITGATLAIGLLLSQRIKDVSEHKDLTKTFTREFLKRMKRTFNTIKC
;
A
#
# COMPACT_ATOMS: atom_id res chain seq x y z
N MET A 1 9.55 -2.57 -17.83
CA MET A 1 9.00 -2.03 -16.57
C MET A 1 8.80 -3.12 -15.52
N GLU A 2 8.06 -4.19 -15.82
CA GLU A 2 7.75 -5.28 -14.86
C GLU A 2 8.98 -5.98 -14.26
N ARG A 3 10.01 -6.28 -15.07
CA ARG A 3 11.27 -6.86 -14.60
C ARG A 3 12.03 -5.96 -13.61
N THR A 4 11.86 -4.64 -13.69
CA THR A 4 12.54 -3.67 -12.81
C THR A 4 11.86 -3.64 -11.44
N VAL A 5 10.53 -3.49 -11.42
CA VAL A 5 9.74 -3.48 -10.18
C VAL A 5 9.95 -4.78 -9.39
N ARG A 6 10.00 -5.94 -10.06
CA ARG A 6 10.23 -7.23 -9.39
C ARG A 6 11.59 -7.30 -8.68
N LYS A 7 12.64 -6.73 -9.26
CA LYS A 7 13.97 -6.65 -8.63
C LYS A 7 13.95 -5.73 -7.40
N GLU A 8 13.24 -4.61 -7.48
CA GLU A 8 13.10 -3.66 -6.37
C GLU A 8 12.32 -4.24 -5.19
N VAL A 9 11.22 -4.95 -5.47
CA VAL A 9 10.43 -5.69 -4.47
C VAL A 9 11.33 -6.69 -3.75
N ASN A 10 12.04 -7.53 -4.49
CA ASN A 10 12.93 -8.53 -3.90
C ASN A 10 14.00 -7.87 -3.01
N LYS A 11 14.62 -6.77 -3.49
CA LYS A 11 15.62 -6.05 -2.69
C LYS A 11 15.05 -5.55 -1.38
N LEU A 12 13.90 -4.89 -1.36
CA LEU A 12 13.32 -4.31 -0.14
C LEU A 12 12.77 -5.38 0.81
N PHE A 13 12.09 -6.38 0.26
CA PHE A 13 11.46 -7.44 1.05
C PHE A 13 12.50 -8.35 1.69
N ILE A 14 13.52 -8.78 0.94
CA ILE A 14 14.57 -9.69 1.43
C ILE A 14 15.45 -9.00 2.48
N THR A 15 15.66 -7.69 2.38
CA THR A 15 16.68 -7.03 3.20
C THR A 15 16.16 -6.46 4.51
N LYS A 16 14.92 -5.92 4.63
CA LYS A 16 14.42 -5.33 5.90
C LYS A 16 12.90 -5.18 6.08
N TYR A 17 12.07 -5.16 5.02
CA TYR A 17 10.70 -4.66 5.10
C TYR A 17 9.63 -5.72 4.85
N ASN A 18 8.54 -5.67 5.62
CA ASN A 18 7.38 -6.53 5.39
C ASN A 18 6.62 -6.16 4.10
N CYS A 19 5.56 -6.91 3.77
CA CYS A 19 4.77 -6.71 2.55
C CYS A 19 4.14 -5.30 2.47
N ALA A 20 3.56 -4.78 3.55
CA ALA A 20 2.96 -3.44 3.59
C ALA A 20 3.99 -2.34 3.40
N GLN A 21 5.10 -2.44 4.13
CA GLN A 21 6.22 -1.50 4.05
C GLN A 21 6.82 -1.46 2.65
N THR A 22 7.05 -2.64 2.04
CA THR A 22 7.61 -2.76 0.69
C THR A 22 6.70 -2.11 -0.34
N VAL A 23 5.40 -2.42 -0.33
CA VAL A 23 4.43 -1.87 -1.30
C VAL A 23 4.28 -0.36 -1.15
N LEU A 24 4.10 0.14 0.08
CA LEU A 24 4.00 1.58 0.33
C LEU A 24 5.25 2.32 -0.13
N THR A 25 6.43 1.79 0.19
CA THR A 25 7.72 2.38 -0.20
C THR A 25 7.85 2.50 -1.70
N LEU A 26 7.57 1.43 -2.45
CA LEU A 26 7.77 1.42 -3.89
C LEU A 26 6.77 2.33 -4.61
N ILE A 27 5.48 2.25 -4.26
CA ILE A 27 4.47 3.11 -4.89
C ILE A 27 4.84 4.57 -4.66
N THR A 28 5.17 4.95 -3.42
CA THR A 28 5.48 6.35 -3.09
C THR A 28 6.79 6.82 -3.71
N LYS A 29 7.79 5.95 -3.89
CA LYS A 29 9.01 6.28 -4.66
C LYS A 29 8.70 6.56 -6.13
N HIS A 30 7.94 5.68 -6.78
CA HIS A 30 7.57 5.85 -8.19
C HIS A 30 6.67 7.08 -8.41
N MET A 31 5.88 7.47 -7.41
CA MET A 31 5.05 8.68 -7.43
C MET A 31 5.78 9.94 -6.97
N GLN A 32 7.07 9.87 -6.60
CA GLN A 32 7.86 10.99 -6.05
C GLN A 32 7.26 11.60 -4.77
N LEU A 33 6.57 10.77 -3.97
CA LEU A 33 5.95 11.14 -2.68
C LEU A 33 6.60 10.44 -1.48
N PHE A 34 7.73 9.78 -1.69
CA PHE A 34 8.40 8.99 -0.65
C PHE A 34 8.97 9.88 0.45
N SER A 35 8.70 9.50 1.70
CA SER A 35 9.38 10.00 2.90
C SER A 35 9.91 8.82 3.71
N SER A 36 11.06 9.02 4.36
CA SER A 36 11.70 7.99 5.19
C SER A 36 10.85 7.53 6.36
N SER A 37 9.84 8.30 6.77
CA SER A 37 8.90 7.94 7.85
C SER A 37 7.81 6.96 7.41
N LEU A 38 7.45 6.90 6.12
CA LEU A 38 6.33 6.09 5.62
C LEU A 38 6.47 4.58 5.91
N PRO A 39 7.65 3.95 5.71
CA PRO A 39 7.80 2.53 6.03
C PRO A 39 7.62 2.23 7.52
N TYR A 40 7.94 3.16 8.41
CA TYR A 40 7.76 2.96 9.85
C TYR A 40 6.27 2.93 10.23
N LEU A 41 5.43 3.74 9.59
CA LEU A 41 3.98 3.73 9.79
C LEU A 41 3.34 2.39 9.41
N ALA A 42 3.92 1.68 8.43
CA ALA A 42 3.43 0.40 7.95
C ALA A 42 4.05 -0.83 8.67
N ALA A 43 4.94 -0.62 9.65
CA ALA A 43 5.70 -1.70 10.28
C ALA A 43 4.80 -2.75 10.97
N GLY A 44 3.73 -2.32 11.63
CA GLY A 44 2.77 -3.21 12.29
C GLY A 44 1.83 -3.97 11.34
N LEU A 45 1.85 -3.69 10.04
CA LEU A 45 0.89 -4.24 9.08
C LEU A 45 1.32 -5.58 8.47
N GLY A 46 2.56 -6.01 8.74
CA GLY A 46 3.10 -7.29 8.26
C GLY A 46 2.29 -8.50 8.74
N GLY A 47 2.16 -9.53 7.89
CA GLY A 47 1.30 -10.68 8.17
C GLY A 47 -0.18 -10.32 8.34
N GLY A 48 -0.57 -9.13 7.87
CA GLY A 48 -1.91 -8.61 7.94
C GLY A 48 -2.30 -8.01 9.29
N VAL A 49 -1.50 -7.04 9.76
CA VAL A 49 -1.65 -6.34 11.05
C VAL A 49 -1.04 -7.07 12.25
N GLY A 50 0.16 -7.61 12.09
CA GLY A 50 0.91 -8.20 13.20
C GLY A 50 0.73 -9.71 13.26
N GLY A 51 0.58 -10.35 12.10
CA GLY A 51 0.58 -11.80 11.97
C GLY A 51 -0.75 -12.49 12.27
N GLN A 52 -1.86 -11.75 12.31
CA GLN A 52 -3.18 -12.31 12.65
C GLN A 52 -3.89 -12.99 11.46
N GLY A 53 -3.33 -12.92 10.25
CA GLY A 53 -3.98 -13.48 9.05
C GLY A 53 -5.22 -12.69 8.58
N GLU A 54 -5.37 -11.45 9.04
CA GLU A 54 -6.46 -10.57 8.63
C GLU A 54 -6.14 -9.89 7.29
N VAL A 55 -6.44 -8.61 7.10
CA VAL A 55 -6.29 -7.96 5.80
C VAL A 55 -4.84 -7.99 5.31
N CYS A 56 -4.63 -8.42 4.07
CA CYS A 56 -3.31 -8.57 3.46
C CYS A 56 -2.48 -7.28 3.57
N GLY A 57 -1.26 -7.38 4.12
CA GLY A 57 -0.39 -6.22 4.32
C GLY A 57 -0.04 -5.48 3.03
N ALA A 58 0.17 -6.19 1.91
CA ALA A 58 0.41 -5.56 0.61
C ALA A 58 -0.78 -4.69 0.15
N ILE A 59 -2.01 -5.18 0.33
CA ILE A 59 -3.25 -4.44 0.03
C ILE A 59 -3.36 -3.21 0.94
N THR A 60 -3.07 -3.36 2.23
CA THR A 60 -3.11 -2.23 3.18
C THR A 60 -2.05 -1.18 2.84
N GLY A 61 -0.83 -1.60 2.49
CA GLY A 61 0.23 -0.69 2.05
C GLY A 61 -0.13 0.10 0.79
N ALA A 62 -0.77 -0.55 -0.19
CA ALA A 62 -1.30 0.14 -1.38
C ALA A 62 -2.43 1.13 -1.03
N THR A 63 -3.30 0.76 -0.08
CA THR A 63 -4.38 1.63 0.40
C THR A 63 -3.85 2.91 1.05
N LEU A 64 -2.78 2.81 1.84
CA LEU A 64 -2.08 4.00 2.38
C LEU A 64 -1.54 4.90 1.27
N ALA A 65 -0.96 4.30 0.22
CA ALA A 65 -0.44 5.05 -0.92
C ALA A 65 -1.54 5.78 -1.71
N ILE A 66 -2.73 5.18 -1.85
CA ILE A 66 -3.90 5.83 -2.49
C ILE A 66 -4.26 7.13 -1.75
N GLY A 67 -4.38 7.06 -0.42
CA GLY A 67 -4.69 8.24 0.40
C GLY A 67 -3.63 9.34 0.25
N LEU A 68 -2.34 8.96 0.29
CA LEU A 68 -1.23 9.91 0.11
C LEU A 68 -1.21 10.55 -1.29
N LEU A 69 -1.53 9.79 -2.34
CA LEU A 69 -1.59 10.32 -3.70
C LEU A 69 -2.71 11.35 -3.85
N LEU A 70 -3.90 11.05 -3.31
CA LEU A 70 -5.05 11.94 -3.40
C LEU A 70 -4.87 13.23 -2.60
N SER A 71 -4.11 13.22 -1.51
CA SER A 71 -3.85 14.42 -0.70
C SER A 71 -3.03 15.50 -1.44
N GLN A 72 -2.37 15.13 -2.55
CA GLN A 72 -1.69 16.09 -3.41
C GLN A 72 -2.68 17.02 -4.13
N ARG A 73 -3.90 16.56 -4.40
CA ARG A 73 -4.90 17.29 -5.19
C ARG A 73 -6.09 17.76 -4.38
N ILE A 74 -6.48 17.00 -3.35
CA ILE A 74 -7.68 17.27 -2.56
C ILE A 74 -7.24 17.69 -1.17
N LYS A 75 -7.54 18.95 -0.81
CA LYS A 75 -7.17 19.54 0.49
C LYS A 75 -8.32 19.55 1.48
N ASP A 76 -9.56 19.52 0.99
CA ASP A 76 -10.72 19.31 1.87
C ASP A 76 -10.68 17.90 2.44
N VAL A 77 -10.76 17.80 3.77
CA VAL A 77 -10.60 16.55 4.50
C VAL A 77 -11.77 15.59 4.24
N SER A 78 -12.98 16.13 4.10
CA SER A 78 -14.18 15.32 3.86
C SER A 78 -14.14 14.71 2.46
N GLU A 79 -13.89 15.55 1.45
CA GLU A 79 -13.77 15.13 0.06
C GLU A 79 -12.60 14.14 -0.13
N HIS A 80 -11.45 14.40 0.50
CA HIS A 80 -10.29 13.51 0.45
C HIS A 80 -10.64 12.12 0.99
N LYS A 81 -11.32 12.07 2.13
CA LYS A 81 -11.76 10.82 2.76
C LYS A 81 -12.73 10.05 1.87
N ASP A 82 -13.72 10.71 1.29
CA ASP A 82 -14.75 10.07 0.46
C ASP A 82 -14.19 9.54 -0.86
N LEU A 83 -13.31 10.32 -1.52
CA LEU A 83 -12.64 9.87 -2.72
C LEU A 83 -11.64 8.75 -2.42
N THR A 84 -10.85 8.86 -1.34
CA THR A 84 -9.96 7.77 -0.91
C THR A 84 -10.74 6.47 -0.71
N LYS A 85 -11.87 6.52 0.00
CA LYS A 85 -12.75 5.36 0.20
C LYS A 85 -13.26 4.79 -1.12
N THR A 86 -13.62 5.64 -2.08
CA THR A 86 -14.11 5.23 -3.40
C THR A 86 -13.02 4.49 -4.19
N PHE A 87 -11.82 5.06 -4.31
CA PHE A 87 -10.70 4.43 -5.00
C PHE A 87 -10.24 3.15 -4.30
N THR A 88 -10.20 3.14 -2.97
CA THR A 88 -9.87 1.92 -2.20
C THR A 88 -10.89 0.81 -2.43
N ARG A 89 -12.19 1.11 -2.47
CA ARG A 89 -13.23 0.10 -2.75
C ARG A 89 -13.05 -0.55 -4.12
N GLU A 90 -12.81 0.25 -5.14
CA GLU A 90 -12.57 -0.27 -6.50
C GLU A 90 -11.26 -1.06 -6.58
N PHE A 91 -10.21 -0.61 -5.90
CA PHE A 91 -8.96 -1.36 -5.76
C PHE A 91 -9.19 -2.73 -5.09
N LEU A 92 -9.86 -2.77 -3.93
CA LEU A 92 -10.14 -4.00 -3.20
C LEU A 92 -11.01 -4.97 -4.01
N LYS A 93 -11.99 -4.45 -4.76
CA LYS A 93 -12.83 -5.25 -5.67
C LYS A 93 -11.99 -5.92 -6.76
N ARG A 94 -11.01 -5.22 -7.33
CA ARG A 94 -10.07 -5.80 -8.30
C ARG A 94 -9.18 -6.85 -7.64
N MET A 95 -8.60 -6.56 -6.48
CA MET A 95 -7.77 -7.52 -5.75
C MET A 95 -8.54 -8.80 -5.40
N LYS A 96 -9.77 -8.67 -4.88
CA LYS A 96 -10.62 -9.81 -4.56
C LYS A 96 -10.97 -10.65 -5.80
N ARG A 97 -11.18 -10.02 -6.97
CA ARG A 97 -11.42 -10.74 -8.23
C ARG A 97 -10.18 -11.49 -8.71
N THR A 98 -9.00 -10.90 -8.57
CA THR A 98 -7.75 -11.52 -9.03
C THR A 98 -7.25 -12.61 -8.10
N PHE A 99 -7.34 -12.41 -6.78
CA PHE A 99 -6.73 -13.29 -5.77
C PHE A 99 -7.75 -14.09 -4.96
N ASN A 100 -9.05 -13.96 -5.27
CA ASN A 100 -10.18 -14.59 -4.57
C ASN A 100 -10.35 -14.20 -3.08
N THR A 101 -9.40 -13.48 -2.50
CA THR A 101 -9.42 -12.99 -1.12
C THR A 101 -8.70 -11.65 -1.02
N ILE A 102 -8.92 -10.96 0.10
CA ILE A 102 -8.13 -9.79 0.52
C ILE A 102 -7.47 -10.02 1.88
N LYS A 103 -7.63 -11.21 2.46
CA LYS A 103 -6.93 -11.63 3.67
C LYS A 103 -5.52 -12.11 3.34
N CYS A 104 -4.63 -12.05 4.32
CA CYS A 104 -3.23 -12.44 4.24
C CYS A 104 -3.06 -13.95 4.16
#